data_AF-A0A7C2EP48-F1
#
_entry.id   AF-A0A7C2EP48-F1
#
_cell.length_a   1.000
_cell.length_b   1.000
_cell.length_c   1.000
_cell.angle_alpha   90.00
_cell.angle_beta   90.00
_cell.angle_gamma   90.00
#
_symmetry.space_group_name_H-M   'P 1'
#
loop_
_entity.id
_entity.type
_entity.pdbx_description
1 polymer ?
#
loop_
_entity_poly.entity_id
_entity_poly.type
_entity_poly.pdbx_seq_one_letter_code
_entity_poly.pdbx_strand_id
1 'polypeptide(L)'
;MLEPDIPLKGLSLTQPWASLMELEAKRNETRNWDTRYRGWLAIHASITFPQSAKMLASRAPARELLREGGYQNVACLPTGCFICLVELIGTTNTNKIELATIPELELAFGDYSPDRFVWSTANVRRLKEQIPYSASQRLFDIPQDLSRRLFQLAGVGGPRRFDRIVQICPGCTKVIEVQSDQLARFIQRYNCSDCRDREAVASGF
;
A
#
# COMPACT_ATOMS: atom_id res chain seq x y z
N MET A 1 20.56 -18.65 -4.03
CA MET A 1 19.23 -18.31 -4.60
C MET A 1 19.00 -16.84 -4.31
N LEU A 2 18.91 -16.00 -5.34
CA LEU A 2 18.59 -14.58 -5.18
C LEU A 2 17.14 -14.49 -4.68
N GLU A 3 16.90 -13.75 -3.60
CA GLU A 3 15.53 -13.49 -3.15
C GLU A 3 14.75 -12.79 -4.26
N PRO A 4 13.47 -13.15 -4.49
CA PRO A 4 12.69 -12.58 -5.58
C PRO A 4 12.61 -11.05 -5.45
N ASP A 5 12.66 -10.37 -6.60
CA ASP A 5 12.45 -8.93 -6.65
C ASP A 5 11.08 -8.58 -6.03
N ILE A 6 11.06 -7.55 -5.20
CA ILE A 6 9.86 -7.05 -4.53
C ILE A 6 9.53 -5.75 -5.26
N PRO A 7 8.75 -5.81 -6.36
CA PRO A 7 8.42 -4.62 -7.11
C PRO A 7 7.66 -3.66 -6.19
N LEU A 8 8.23 -2.48 -5.99
CA LEU A 8 7.63 -1.40 -5.22
C LEU A 8 7.65 -0.16 -6.08
N LYS A 9 6.49 0.47 -6.22
CA LYS A 9 6.39 1.78 -6.86
C LYS A 9 6.34 2.87 -5.82
N GLY A 10 6.87 4.03 -6.16
CA GLY A 10 6.72 5.26 -5.41
C GLY A 10 5.70 6.19 -6.05
N LEU A 11 5.01 6.95 -5.21
CA LEU A 11 4.18 8.08 -5.62
C LEU A 11 4.55 9.30 -4.77
N SER A 12 4.93 10.38 -5.45
CA SER A 12 5.21 11.65 -4.78
C SER A 12 3.94 12.48 -4.63
N LEU A 13 3.65 12.88 -3.40
CA LEU A 13 2.53 13.74 -3.01
C LEU A 13 3.07 15.02 -2.40
N THR A 14 2.50 16.15 -2.79
CA THR A 14 2.77 17.43 -2.11
C THR A 14 2.20 17.38 -0.69
N GLN A 15 2.83 18.06 0.26
CA GLN A 15 2.22 18.24 1.58
C GLN A 15 1.00 19.17 1.48
N PRO A 16 -0.05 19.01 2.29
CA PRO A 16 -0.15 18.07 3.41
C PRO A 16 -0.68 16.68 3.04
N TRP A 17 -1.02 16.43 1.76
CA TRP A 17 -1.66 15.17 1.34
C TRP A 17 -0.81 13.93 1.66
N ALA A 18 0.52 14.03 1.57
CA ALA A 18 1.43 12.96 1.96
C ALA A 18 1.20 12.55 3.44
N SER A 19 1.29 13.52 4.36
CA SER A 19 1.09 13.26 5.78
C SER A 19 -0.35 12.90 6.11
N LEU A 20 -1.36 13.45 5.41
CA LEU A 20 -2.75 13.03 5.61
C LEU A 20 -2.98 11.56 5.23
N MET A 21 -2.25 11.03 4.24
CA MET A 21 -2.27 9.60 3.94
C MET A 21 -1.56 8.76 4.98
N GLU A 22 -0.37 9.18 5.42
CA GLU A 22 0.35 8.55 6.52
C GLU A 22 -0.49 8.46 7.80
N LEU A 23 -1.30 9.48 8.07
CA LEU A 23 -2.19 9.55 9.21
C LEU A 23 -3.52 8.81 9.02
N GLU A 24 -3.76 8.22 7.86
CA GLU A 24 -5.03 7.58 7.47
C GLU A 24 -6.24 8.53 7.44
N ALA A 25 -6.01 9.84 7.54
CA ALA A 25 -7.01 10.89 7.39
C ALA A 25 -7.45 11.07 5.93
N LYS A 26 -6.62 10.60 5.00
CA LYS A 26 -6.91 10.51 3.57
C LYS A 26 -6.51 9.12 3.05
N ARG A 27 -7.44 8.43 2.39
CA ARG A 27 -7.26 7.10 1.78
C ARG A 27 -7.45 7.13 0.27
N ASN A 28 -8.13 8.15 -0.25
CA ASN A 28 -8.34 8.32 -1.69
C ASN A 28 -7.36 9.34 -2.27
N GLU A 29 -6.51 8.95 -3.19
CA GLU A 29 -5.75 9.91 -4.02
C GLU A 29 -6.53 10.23 -5.29
N THR A 30 -6.64 11.50 -5.70
CA THR A 30 -7.30 11.83 -6.98
C THR A 30 -6.32 12.32 -8.05
N ARG A 31 -6.37 11.71 -9.23
CA ARG A 31 -5.45 12.00 -10.35
C ARG A 31 -6.22 12.18 -11.66
N ASN A 32 -5.62 12.88 -12.60
CA ASN A 32 -6.13 12.99 -13.97
C ASN A 32 -5.72 11.81 -14.87
N TRP A 33 -5.21 10.72 -14.28
CA TRP A 33 -4.79 9.53 -15.00
C TRP A 33 -4.99 8.26 -14.14
N ASP A 34 -5.19 7.14 -14.83
CA ASP A 34 -5.43 5.83 -14.24
C ASP A 34 -4.17 4.95 -14.22
N THR A 35 -4.12 3.98 -13.32
CA THR A 35 -3.05 2.97 -13.27
C THR A 35 -3.62 1.57 -13.13
N ARG A 36 -2.97 0.61 -13.78
CA ARG A 36 -3.23 -0.83 -13.60
C ARG A 36 -2.48 -1.43 -12.40
N TYR A 37 -1.58 -0.66 -11.79
CA TYR A 37 -0.81 -1.13 -10.64
C TYR A 37 -1.71 -1.41 -9.44
N ARG A 38 -1.47 -2.53 -8.75
CA ARG A 38 -2.12 -2.89 -7.49
C ARG A 38 -1.08 -3.48 -6.54
N GLY A 39 -1.23 -3.21 -5.25
CA GLY A 39 -0.27 -3.60 -4.22
C GLY A 39 0.42 -2.42 -3.57
N TRP A 40 1.54 -2.69 -2.89
CA TRP A 40 2.23 -1.70 -2.06
C TRP A 40 2.76 -0.51 -2.85
N LEU A 41 2.61 0.68 -2.29
CA LEU A 41 3.01 1.95 -2.86
C LEU A 41 3.72 2.74 -1.77
N ALA A 42 4.93 3.20 -2.04
CA ALA A 42 5.64 4.08 -1.14
C ALA A 42 5.20 5.53 -1.37
N ILE A 43 4.72 6.17 -0.31
CA ILE A 43 4.33 7.57 -0.33
C ILE A 43 5.55 8.42 -0.02
N HIS A 44 5.92 9.25 -0.99
CA HIS A 44 6.98 10.23 -0.88
C HIS A 44 6.37 11.61 -0.66
N ALA A 45 6.81 12.33 0.38
CA ALA A 45 6.49 13.73 0.56
C ALA A 45 7.36 14.57 -0.38
N SER A 46 6.75 15.22 -1.37
CA SER A 46 7.45 16.05 -2.36
C SER A 46 8.31 17.13 -1.70
N ILE A 47 9.44 17.45 -2.34
CA ILE A 47 10.29 18.58 -1.92
C ILE A 47 9.57 19.93 -2.10
N THR A 48 8.72 20.02 -3.12
CA THR A 48 7.98 21.25 -3.42
C THR A 48 6.77 21.36 -2.49
N PHE A 49 6.73 22.41 -1.66
CA PHE A 49 5.61 22.71 -0.77
C PHE A 49 5.06 24.13 -1.06
N PRO A 50 4.12 24.27 -2.02
CA PRO A 50 3.61 25.55 -2.48
C PRO A 50 2.73 26.24 -1.42
N GLN A 51 2.59 27.56 -1.53
CA GLN A 51 1.86 28.36 -0.55
C GLN A 51 0.39 27.95 -0.40
N SER A 52 -0.28 27.58 -1.50
CA SER A 52 -1.67 27.07 -1.45
C SER A 52 -1.82 25.84 -0.56
N ALA A 53 -0.85 24.93 -0.63
CA ALA A 53 -0.88 23.72 0.17
C ALA A 53 -0.50 23.99 1.63
N LYS A 54 0.41 24.93 1.89
CA LYS A 54 0.69 25.43 3.25
C LYS A 54 -0.55 26.06 3.88
N MET A 55 -1.32 26.83 3.11
CA MET A 55 -2.59 27.39 3.57
C MET A 55 -3.61 26.31 3.92
N LEU A 56 -3.73 25.26 3.09
CA LEU A 56 -4.60 24.11 3.39
C LEU A 56 -4.16 23.43 4.69
N ALA A 57 -2.86 23.16 4.86
CA ALA A 57 -2.31 22.56 6.07
C ALA A 57 -2.52 23.40 7.34
N SER A 58 -2.77 24.70 7.20
CA SER A 58 -2.95 25.65 8.31
C SER A 58 -4.42 25.86 8.70
N ARG A 59 -5.37 25.20 8.02
CA ARG A 59 -6.82 25.35 8.24
C ARG A 59 -7.44 24.02 8.68
N ALA A 60 -8.54 24.11 9.41
CA ALA A 60 -9.36 22.94 9.72
C ALA A 60 -9.98 22.39 8.41
N PRO A 61 -10.18 21.06 8.29
CA PRO A 61 -9.83 20.04 9.29
C PRO A 61 -8.35 19.61 9.25
N ALA A 62 -7.60 19.95 8.21
CA ALA A 62 -6.22 19.48 8.03
C ALA A 62 -5.30 19.82 9.22
N ARG A 63 -5.34 21.05 9.73
CA ARG A 63 -4.50 21.49 10.86
C ARG A 63 -4.71 20.64 12.10
N GLU A 64 -5.95 20.29 12.42
CA GLU A 64 -6.31 19.50 13.60
C GLU A 64 -5.81 18.07 13.46
N LEU A 65 -6.11 17.42 12.34
CA LEU A 65 -5.64 16.07 12.00
C LEU A 65 -4.11 15.97 12.02
N LEU A 66 -3.42 16.97 11.45
CA LEU A 66 -1.96 17.03 11.45
C LEU A 66 -1.40 17.17 12.87
N ARG A 67 -2.00 18.03 13.71
CA ARG A 67 -1.59 18.19 15.11
C ARG A 67 -1.80 16.92 15.94
N GLU A 68 -2.94 16.27 15.78
CA GLU A 68 -3.23 14.96 16.40
C GLU A 68 -2.23 13.89 15.96
N GLY A 69 -1.79 13.96 14.70
CA GLY A 69 -0.73 13.13 14.13
C GLY A 69 0.69 13.47 14.57
N GLY A 70 0.89 14.50 15.40
CA GLY A 70 2.20 14.92 15.93
C GLY A 70 2.87 16.07 15.16
N TYR A 71 2.27 16.57 14.09
CA TYR A 71 2.78 17.71 13.31
C TYR A 71 2.27 19.03 13.90
N GLN A 72 3.08 19.66 14.75
CA GLN A 72 2.68 20.86 15.50
C GLN A 72 2.34 22.06 14.61
N ASN A 73 3.03 22.19 13.48
CA ASN A 73 2.81 23.25 12.50
C ASN A 73 3.31 22.82 11.12
N VAL A 74 3.04 23.66 10.11
CA VAL A 74 3.39 23.41 8.71
C VAL A 74 4.89 23.19 8.49
N ALA A 75 5.76 23.80 9.29
CA ALA A 75 7.20 23.64 9.16
C ALA A 75 7.71 22.28 9.66
N CYS A 76 6.91 21.56 10.45
CA CYS A 76 7.23 20.20 10.90
C CYS A 76 6.89 19.12 9.86
N LEU A 77 6.21 19.47 8.76
CA LEU A 77 5.83 18.49 7.74
C LEU A 77 7.05 18.05 6.93
N PRO A 78 7.27 16.74 6.78
CA PRO A 78 8.42 16.22 6.05
C PRO A 78 8.34 16.55 4.56
N THR A 79 9.50 16.73 3.92
CA THR A 79 9.62 16.95 2.47
C THR A 79 10.88 16.25 1.95
N GLY A 80 10.87 15.79 0.70
CA GLY A 80 11.99 15.11 0.07
C GLY A 80 12.28 13.70 0.60
N CYS A 81 11.29 13.02 1.19
CA CYS A 81 11.49 11.70 1.77
C CYS A 81 10.26 10.79 1.68
N PHE A 82 10.47 9.47 1.75
CA PHE A 82 9.42 8.50 2.01
C PHE A 82 8.98 8.55 3.46
N ILE A 83 7.66 8.42 3.70
CA ILE A 83 7.06 8.54 5.04
C ILE A 83 6.17 7.36 5.42
N CYS A 84 5.53 6.71 4.44
CA CYS A 84 4.71 5.51 4.69
C CYS A 84 4.63 4.61 3.45
N LEU A 85 4.17 3.38 3.67
CA LEU A 85 3.64 2.52 2.63
C LEU A 85 2.11 2.49 2.72
N VAL A 86 1.45 2.40 1.57
CA VAL A 86 0.00 2.16 1.46
C VAL A 86 -0.22 1.07 0.41
N GLU A 87 -1.33 0.35 0.48
CA GLU A 87 -1.69 -0.62 -0.55
C GLU A 87 -2.72 -0.01 -1.51
N LEU A 88 -2.38 0.10 -2.79
CA LEU A 88 -3.32 0.53 -3.83
C LEU A 88 -4.22 -0.65 -4.22
N ILE A 89 -5.49 -0.59 -3.80
CA ILE A 89 -6.46 -1.68 -3.97
C ILE A 89 -7.35 -1.49 -5.21
N GLY A 90 -7.55 -0.25 -5.66
CA GLY A 90 -8.51 0.03 -6.72
C GLY A 90 -8.34 1.42 -7.33
N THR A 91 -8.87 1.57 -8.54
CA THR A 91 -9.03 2.86 -9.20
C THR A 91 -10.44 2.96 -9.79
N THR A 92 -11.10 4.10 -9.57
CA THR A 92 -12.47 4.35 -10.03
C THR A 92 -12.55 5.73 -10.68
N ASN A 93 -13.13 5.81 -11.87
CA ASN A 93 -13.36 7.09 -12.54
C ASN A 93 -14.43 7.90 -11.77
N THR A 94 -14.21 9.21 -11.58
CA THR A 94 -15.11 10.08 -10.81
C THR A 94 -16.52 10.16 -11.39
N ASN A 95 -16.68 9.98 -12.71
CA ASN A 95 -18.00 9.93 -13.35
C ASN A 95 -18.84 8.71 -12.94
N LYS A 96 -18.22 7.71 -12.28
CA LYS A 96 -18.89 6.49 -11.79
C LYS A 96 -19.12 6.51 -10.27
N ILE A 97 -18.85 7.64 -9.62
CA ILE A 97 -18.92 7.78 -8.16
C ILE A 97 -20.09 8.69 -7.81
N GLU A 98 -20.93 8.23 -6.91
CA GLU A 98 -21.94 9.08 -6.27
C GLU A 98 -21.26 9.94 -5.19
N LEU A 99 -21.13 11.25 -5.41
CA LEU A 99 -20.41 12.14 -4.49
C LEU A 99 -20.96 12.10 -3.05
N ALA A 100 -22.26 11.87 -2.89
CA ALA A 100 -22.91 11.74 -1.57
C ALA A 100 -22.42 10.53 -0.75
N THR A 101 -21.77 9.56 -1.41
CA THR A 101 -21.19 8.37 -0.74
C THR A 101 -19.77 8.62 -0.25
N ILE A 102 -19.14 9.72 -0.66
CA ILE A 102 -17.76 10.02 -0.30
C ILE A 102 -17.75 10.74 1.06
N PRO A 103 -16.95 10.26 2.03
CA PRO A 103 -16.80 10.93 3.32
C PRO A 103 -16.36 12.38 3.18
N GLU A 104 -16.86 13.25 4.06
CA GLU A 104 -16.57 14.70 4.03
C GLU A 104 -15.07 15.01 4.03
N LEU A 105 -14.27 14.29 4.83
CA LEU A 105 -12.82 14.47 4.86
C LEU A 105 -12.17 14.13 3.51
N GLU A 106 -12.67 13.10 2.82
CA GLU A 106 -12.13 12.75 1.50
C GLU A 106 -12.47 13.82 0.47
N LEU A 107 -13.71 14.33 0.48
CA LEU A 107 -14.13 15.48 -0.34
C LEU A 107 -13.30 16.73 -0.03
N ALA A 108 -12.99 16.99 1.24
CA ALA A 108 -12.22 18.16 1.65
C ALA A 108 -10.77 18.14 1.13
N PHE A 109 -10.22 16.95 0.84
CA PHE A 109 -8.83 16.79 0.44
C PHE A 109 -8.64 16.26 -0.99
N GLY A 110 -9.71 16.00 -1.73
CA GLY A 110 -9.65 15.44 -3.08
C GLY A 110 -10.34 16.34 -4.10
N ASP A 111 -9.83 16.32 -5.33
CA ASP A 111 -10.56 16.87 -6.46
C ASP A 111 -11.34 15.75 -7.14
N TYR A 112 -12.66 15.79 -6.98
CA TYR A 112 -13.63 14.85 -7.53
C TYR A 112 -14.36 15.42 -8.76
N SER A 113 -13.79 16.45 -9.41
CA SER A 113 -14.32 16.92 -10.68
C SER A 113 -14.44 15.77 -11.69
N PRO A 114 -15.33 15.90 -12.70
CA PRO A 114 -15.43 14.93 -13.78
C PRO A 114 -14.08 14.60 -14.44
N ASP A 115 -14.01 13.39 -15.02
CA ASP A 115 -12.85 12.89 -15.77
C ASP A 115 -11.54 12.73 -14.98
N ARG A 116 -11.67 12.49 -13.67
CA ARG A 116 -10.56 12.11 -12.79
C ARG A 116 -10.68 10.66 -12.33
N PHE A 117 -9.64 10.17 -11.68
CA PHE A 117 -9.56 8.84 -11.11
C PHE A 117 -9.28 8.92 -9.62
N VAL A 118 -10.12 8.26 -8.84
CA VAL A 118 -9.92 8.01 -7.42
C VAL A 118 -9.12 6.73 -7.27
N TRP A 119 -7.95 6.83 -6.66
CA TRP A 119 -7.10 5.72 -6.30
C TRP A 119 -7.35 5.41 -4.83
N SER A 120 -8.04 4.30 -4.58
CA SER A 120 -8.39 3.88 -3.22
C SER A 120 -7.24 3.08 -2.62
N THR A 121 -6.81 3.48 -1.42
CA THR A 121 -5.70 2.86 -0.71
C THR A 121 -6.12 2.27 0.64
N ALA A 122 -5.40 1.26 1.10
CA ALA A 122 -5.62 0.56 2.36
C ALA A 122 -4.29 0.26 3.06
N ASN A 123 -4.37 -0.33 4.26
CA ASN A 123 -3.22 -0.90 4.97
C ASN A 123 -2.03 0.07 5.13
N VAL A 124 -2.29 1.28 5.63
CA VAL A 124 -1.22 2.26 5.82
C VAL A 124 -0.20 1.78 6.85
N ARG A 125 1.09 1.94 6.52
CA ARG A 125 2.21 1.52 7.35
C ARG A 125 3.24 2.64 7.41
N ARG A 126 3.23 3.38 8.53
CA ARG A 126 4.20 4.45 8.77
C ARG A 126 5.61 3.88 8.85
N LEU A 127 6.58 4.57 8.27
CA LEU A 127 7.97 4.17 8.39
C LEU A 127 8.48 4.57 9.79
N LYS A 128 9.25 3.68 10.41
CA LYS A 128 9.94 3.99 11.69
C LYS A 128 10.95 5.13 11.57
N GLU A 129 11.50 5.34 10.37
CA GLU A 129 12.37 6.46 10.03
C GLU A 129 12.02 6.95 8.62
N GLN A 130 12.14 8.26 8.39
CA GLN A 130 11.95 8.87 7.08
C GLN A 130 13.18 8.61 6.21
N ILE A 131 12.98 8.27 4.94
CA ILE A 131 14.08 7.98 4.01
C ILE A 131 14.15 9.06 2.94
N PRO A 132 15.18 9.93 2.95
CA PRO A 132 15.39 10.90 1.89
C PRO A 132 15.52 10.24 0.53
N TYR A 133 14.85 10.79 -0.48
CA TYR A 133 14.88 10.25 -1.84
C TYR A 133 14.57 11.31 -2.88
N SER A 134 15.26 11.27 -4.02
CA SER A 134 14.92 12.15 -5.15
C SER A 134 13.86 11.47 -6.01
N ALA A 135 12.59 11.75 -5.71
CA ALA A 135 11.46 11.15 -6.42
C ALA A 135 11.33 11.63 -7.87
N SER A 136 10.74 10.78 -8.70
CA SER A 136 10.38 11.08 -10.09
C SER A 136 8.90 11.47 -10.21
N GLN A 137 8.51 12.00 -11.37
CA GLN A 137 7.12 12.28 -11.68
C GLN A 137 6.30 10.99 -11.87
N ARG A 138 4.98 11.09 -11.67
CA ARG A 138 4.02 9.97 -11.81
C ARG A 138 4.37 8.80 -10.86
N LEU A 139 3.98 7.58 -11.23
CA LEU A 139 4.47 6.36 -10.59
C LEU A 139 5.87 6.07 -11.10
N PHE A 140 6.78 5.77 -10.19
CA PHE A 140 8.16 5.41 -10.51
C PHE A 140 8.58 4.14 -9.78
N ASP A 141 9.50 3.40 -10.38
CA ASP A 141 10.05 2.19 -9.78
C ASP A 141 11.09 2.54 -8.71
N ILE A 142 11.04 1.81 -7.60
CA ILE A 142 11.99 1.95 -6.50
C ILE A 142 13.05 0.85 -6.61
N PRO A 143 14.35 1.18 -6.54
CA PRO A 143 15.42 0.18 -6.56
C PRO A 143 15.23 -0.88 -5.48
N GLN A 144 15.53 -2.14 -5.82
CA GLN A 144 15.24 -3.31 -5.00
C GLN A 144 15.77 -3.20 -3.55
N ASP A 145 16.99 -2.71 -3.36
CA ASP A 145 17.58 -2.56 -2.02
C ASP A 145 16.84 -1.52 -1.17
N LEU A 146 16.37 -0.45 -1.81
CA LEU A 146 15.55 0.56 -1.14
C LEU A 146 14.15 0.02 -0.84
N SER A 147 13.56 -0.74 -1.76
CA SER A 147 12.27 -1.42 -1.53
C SER A 147 12.32 -2.32 -0.29
N ARG A 148 13.35 -3.17 -0.18
CA ARG A 148 13.57 -4.03 1.00
C ARG A 148 13.65 -3.21 2.30
N ARG A 149 14.43 -2.13 2.28
CA ARG A 149 14.57 -1.23 3.44
C ARG A 149 13.22 -0.60 3.82
N LEU A 150 12.44 -0.13 2.86
CA LEU A 150 11.14 0.49 3.12
C LEU A 150 10.15 -0.51 3.74
N PHE A 151 10.07 -1.75 3.25
CA PHE A 151 9.24 -2.78 3.87
C PHE A 151 9.65 -3.10 5.31
N GLN A 152 10.96 -3.24 5.55
CA GLN A 152 11.49 -3.47 6.89
C GLN A 152 11.10 -2.33 7.86
N LEU A 153 11.25 -1.08 7.42
CA LEU A 153 10.91 0.09 8.22
C LEU A 153 9.42 0.26 8.46
N ALA A 154 8.58 -0.16 7.50
CA ALA A 154 7.14 -0.18 7.61
C ALA A 154 6.63 -1.28 8.56
N GLY A 155 7.50 -2.21 9.00
CA GLY A 155 7.09 -3.39 9.77
C GLY A 155 6.18 -4.32 8.97
N VAL A 156 6.12 -4.14 7.66
CA VAL A 156 5.49 -5.09 6.75
C VAL A 156 6.52 -6.17 6.56
N GLY A 157 6.28 -7.37 7.09
CA GLY A 157 7.06 -8.53 6.69
C GLY A 157 7.05 -8.55 5.17
N GLY A 158 8.22 -8.33 4.53
CA GLY A 158 8.35 -8.40 3.07
C GLY A 158 7.61 -9.65 2.57
N PRO A 159 7.03 -9.60 1.36
CA PRO A 159 5.88 -10.40 0.93
C PRO A 159 5.85 -11.71 1.71
N ARG A 160 4.98 -11.75 2.74
CA ARG A 160 4.99 -12.74 3.83
C ARG A 160 5.87 -13.91 3.46
N ARG A 161 7.08 -13.98 4.03
CA ARG A 161 7.94 -15.16 3.94
C ARG A 161 7.01 -16.34 4.13
N PHE A 162 6.68 -17.01 3.02
CA PHE A 162 5.47 -17.83 2.86
C PHE A 162 5.09 -18.41 4.21
N ASP A 163 4.07 -17.82 4.87
CA ASP A 163 3.66 -18.31 6.19
C ASP A 163 3.54 -19.81 6.01
N ARG A 164 4.32 -20.60 6.75
CA ARG A 164 4.30 -22.06 6.62
C ARG A 164 2.86 -22.47 6.92
N ILE A 165 2.09 -22.72 5.88
CA ILE A 165 0.72 -23.17 6.05
C ILE A 165 0.88 -24.62 6.46
N VAL A 166 0.45 -24.88 7.69
CA VAL A 166 0.44 -26.20 8.26
C VAL A 166 -0.89 -26.83 7.91
N GLN A 167 -0.88 -27.86 7.05
CA GLN A 167 -2.07 -28.65 6.71
C GLN A 167 -1.96 -30.06 7.26
N ILE A 168 -3.11 -30.73 7.38
CA ILE A 168 -3.17 -32.16 7.67
C ILE A 168 -3.20 -32.90 6.33
N CYS A 169 -2.25 -33.80 6.11
CA CYS A 169 -2.23 -34.65 4.92
C CYS A 169 -3.50 -35.53 4.89
N PRO A 170 -4.30 -35.50 3.82
CA PRO A 170 -5.56 -36.25 3.77
C PRO A 170 -5.36 -37.77 3.72
N GLY A 171 -4.17 -38.26 3.36
CA GLY A 171 -3.88 -39.69 3.27
C GLY A 171 -3.35 -40.33 4.56
N CYS A 172 -2.66 -39.58 5.42
CA CYS A 172 -1.96 -40.14 6.59
C CYS A 172 -2.08 -39.32 7.88
N THR A 173 -2.87 -38.24 7.87
CA THR A 173 -3.13 -37.32 8.98
C THR A 173 -1.91 -36.60 9.57
N LYS A 174 -0.73 -36.74 8.98
CA LYS A 174 0.46 -35.98 9.41
C LYS A 174 0.32 -34.50 9.07
N VAL A 175 0.89 -33.71 9.96
CA VAL A 175 1.14 -32.29 9.77
C VAL A 175 2.16 -32.12 8.65
N ILE A 176 1.77 -31.48 7.55
CA ILE A 176 2.63 -31.18 6.40
C ILE A 176 2.80 -29.67 6.25
N GLU A 177 4.01 -29.26 5.89
CA GLU A 177 4.28 -27.89 5.47
C GLU A 177 3.95 -27.76 3.98
N VAL A 178 3.06 -26.83 3.63
CA VAL A 178 2.73 -26.50 2.24
C VAL A 178 3.13 -25.08 1.91
N GLN A 179 3.72 -24.90 0.73
CA GLN A 179 4.04 -23.59 0.17
C GLN A 179 2.75 -22.95 -0.37
N SER A 180 2.54 -21.65 -0.13
CA SER A 180 1.24 -21.02 -0.41
C SER A 180 0.93 -20.89 -1.91
N ASP A 181 1.91 -21.02 -2.79
CA ASP A 181 1.74 -21.03 -4.25
C ASP A 181 1.14 -22.35 -4.77
N GLN A 182 1.20 -23.43 -3.97
CA GLN A 182 0.54 -24.70 -4.24
C GLN A 182 -0.97 -24.66 -3.93
N LEU A 183 -1.43 -23.73 -3.08
CA LEU A 183 -2.86 -23.61 -2.72
C LEU A 183 -3.73 -23.03 -3.85
N ALA A 184 -3.14 -22.24 -4.75
CA ALA A 184 -3.88 -21.60 -5.85
C ALA A 184 -4.09 -22.52 -7.05
N ARG A 185 -3.43 -23.69 -7.10
CA ARG A 185 -3.55 -24.67 -8.19
C ARG A 185 -4.36 -25.84 -7.69
N PHE A 186 -5.53 -26.06 -8.28
CA PHE A 186 -6.52 -27.07 -7.90
C PHE A 186 -6.09 -28.54 -8.18
N ILE A 187 -4.80 -28.87 -8.06
CA ILE A 187 -4.27 -30.23 -8.19
C ILE A 187 -3.22 -30.44 -7.10
N GLN A 188 -3.64 -31.10 -6.03
CA GLN A 188 -2.84 -31.40 -4.85
C GLN A 188 -1.83 -32.52 -5.13
N ARG A 189 -0.60 -32.17 -5.52
CA ARG A 189 0.56 -33.06 -5.32
C ARG A 189 1.16 -32.79 -3.94
N TYR A 190 0.64 -33.47 -2.93
CA TYR A 190 1.21 -33.39 -1.59
C TYR A 190 2.53 -34.15 -1.51
N ASN A 191 3.61 -33.45 -1.17
CA ASN A 191 4.93 -34.05 -1.02
C ASN A 191 5.13 -34.63 0.40
N CYS A 192 4.19 -35.48 0.84
CA CYS A 192 4.29 -36.22 2.11
C CYS A 192 5.32 -37.36 1.94
N SER A 193 6.32 -37.45 2.81
CA SER A 193 7.39 -38.47 2.75
C SER A 193 6.86 -39.91 2.75
N ASP A 194 5.71 -40.12 3.37
CA ASP A 194 5.11 -41.44 3.57
C ASP A 194 3.98 -41.75 2.58
N CYS A 195 3.50 -40.73 1.87
CA CYS A 195 2.31 -40.79 1.01
C CYS A 195 2.65 -40.62 -0.47
N ARG A 196 3.94 -40.57 -0.81
CA ARG A 196 4.43 -40.43 -2.20
C ARG A 196 3.65 -41.43 -3.06
N ASP A 197 2.88 -40.91 -4.01
CA ASP A 197 2.18 -41.64 -5.07
C ASP A 197 0.71 -42.08 -4.86
N ARG A 198 -0.07 -41.42 -4.00
CA ARG A 198 -1.55 -41.52 -4.07
C ARG A 198 -2.18 -40.21 -4.55
N GLU A 199 -2.64 -40.20 -5.80
CA GLU A 199 -3.56 -39.17 -6.29
C GLU A 199 -4.85 -39.26 -5.47
N ALA A 200 -5.03 -38.35 -4.52
CA ALA A 200 -6.31 -38.17 -3.85
C ALA A 200 -7.20 -37.29 -4.74
N VAL A 201 -8.18 -37.91 -5.40
CA VAL A 201 -9.24 -37.18 -6.09
C VAL A 201 -10.14 -36.58 -5.02
N ALA A 202 -10.07 -35.27 -4.81
CA ALA A 202 -10.99 -34.57 -3.93
C ALA A 202 -12.39 -34.54 -4.57
N SER A 203 -13.33 -35.34 -4.05
CA SER A 203 -14.76 -35.13 -4.24
C SER A 203 -15.15 -33.81 -3.59
N GLY A 204 -15.66 -32.88 -4.40
CA GLY A 204 -15.85 -31.48 -4.04
C GLY A 204 -16.94 -31.21 -3.01
N PHE A 205 -16.74 -30.10 -2.30
CA PHE A 205 -17.75 -29.17 -1.79
C PHE A 205 -17.14 -27.76 -1.79
#